data_AF-A0A813KH77-F1
#
_entry.id   AF-A0A813KH77-F1
#
_cell.length_a   1.000
_cell.length_b   1.000
_cell.length_c   1.000
_cell.angle_alpha   90.00
_cell.angle_beta   90.00
_cell.angle_gamma   90.00
#
_symmetry.space_group_name_H-M   'P 1'
#
loop_
_entity.id
_entity.type
_entity.pdbx_description
1 polymer ?
#
loop_
_entity_poly.entity_id
_entity_poly.type
_entity_poly.pdbx_seq_one_letter_code
_entity_poly.pdbx_strand_id
1 'polypeptide(L)'
;MGSLQRMRRAALVLTLLAHCYSGQSLCRSFAAQRSLDQLRQKSGNQIHTPAITNPLNRMVVPQEEMRIITAISEAGSAGDWPRAKAAYIRSKGLFTNVFNAAMVAAFKCRYYNDGVAIYKRLCNAGLPKTEVTYTYALKIFSKLGQLDQVRDIIQEAKEQLKPGIPLFGAMIDAAAEAGKVTEAIEILDTMRSENLVPDTAAWGSAINACKTARNSTVARHLVNFMIKVGVEPNYIVFCNAVGAHNGAGLVHLQKLKSDMAGMGIKGDFLFVETYVFSLIGTQFSARSVTEAVDELSELDPERLTEMASIISEARASQIRLTGLVKNVEGALQRLGFG
;
A
#
# COMPACT_ATOMS: atom_id res chain seq x y z
N MET A 1 3.51 30.10 -16.94
CA MET A 1 3.59 28.68 -17.39
C MET A 1 3.09 27.64 -16.36
N GLY A 2 3.01 27.93 -15.05
CA GLY A 2 2.57 26.94 -14.04
C GLY A 2 1.06 26.68 -13.92
N SER A 3 0.19 27.61 -14.34
CA SER A 3 -1.28 27.46 -14.23
C SER A 3 -1.86 26.52 -15.29
N LEU A 4 -1.33 26.54 -16.52
CA LEU A 4 -1.75 25.65 -17.61
C LEU A 4 -1.38 24.19 -17.36
N GLN A 5 -0.22 23.91 -16.74
CA GLN A 5 0.18 22.55 -16.37
C GLN A 5 -0.67 21.99 -15.22
N ARG A 6 -1.06 22.82 -14.23
CA ARG A 6 -1.98 22.41 -13.16
C ARG A 6 -3.39 22.14 -13.70
N MET A 7 -3.89 22.98 -14.62
CA MET A 7 -5.17 22.75 -15.29
C MET A 7 -5.15 21.49 -16.18
N ARG A 8 -4.06 21.22 -16.91
CA ARG A 8 -3.92 19.98 -17.70
C ARG A 8 -3.90 18.73 -16.83
N ARG A 9 -3.25 18.77 -15.65
CA ARG A 9 -3.25 17.64 -14.71
C ARG A 9 -4.60 17.44 -14.04
N ALA A 10 -5.29 18.52 -13.65
CA ALA A 10 -6.66 18.45 -13.12
C ALA A 10 -7.64 17.93 -14.19
N ALA A 11 -7.51 18.38 -15.44
CA ALA A 11 -8.32 17.90 -16.56
C ALA A 11 -8.06 16.43 -16.86
N LEU A 12 -6.82 15.96 -16.83
CA LEU A 12 -6.47 14.55 -17.00
C LEU A 12 -7.08 13.68 -15.90
N VAL A 13 -6.97 14.11 -14.63
CA VAL A 13 -7.59 13.42 -13.48
C VAL A 13 -9.11 13.39 -13.62
N LEU A 14 -9.75 14.48 -14.04
CA LEU A 14 -11.19 14.52 -14.28
C LEU A 14 -11.61 13.67 -15.49
N THR A 15 -10.76 13.57 -16.51
CA THR A 15 -11.04 12.78 -17.72
C THR A 15 -10.87 11.28 -17.45
N LEU A 16 -9.89 10.88 -16.64
CA LEU A 16 -9.72 9.51 -16.15
C LEU A 16 -10.89 9.12 -15.23
N LEU A 17 -11.32 10.02 -14.34
CA LEU A 17 -12.52 9.82 -13.51
C LEU A 17 -13.81 9.74 -14.36
N ALA A 18 -13.90 10.49 -15.47
CA ALA A 18 -15.04 10.45 -16.39
C ALA A 18 -15.10 9.12 -17.19
N HIS A 19 -13.96 8.60 -17.63
CA HIS A 19 -13.88 7.27 -18.27
C HIS A 19 -14.25 6.13 -17.31
N CYS A 20 -13.97 6.31 -16.01
CA CYS A 20 -14.43 5.41 -14.95
C CYS A 20 -15.96 5.48 -14.71
N TYR A 21 -16.63 6.57 -15.08
CA TYR A 21 -18.09 6.74 -14.94
C TYR A 21 -18.89 6.16 -16.11
N SER A 22 -18.31 6.04 -17.31
CA SER A 22 -18.95 5.42 -18.47
C SER A 22 -18.93 3.90 -18.36
N GLY A 23 -19.83 3.32 -17.57
CA GLY A 23 -19.97 1.89 -17.26
C GLY A 23 -20.15 0.89 -18.41
N GLN A 24 -19.90 1.27 -19.67
CA GLN A 24 -20.16 0.43 -20.85
C GLN A 24 -19.10 -0.66 -21.10
N SER A 25 -17.84 -0.46 -20.66
CA SER A 25 -16.81 -1.51 -20.69
C SER A 25 -16.87 -2.45 -19.47
N LEU A 26 -17.37 -1.93 -18.34
CA LEU A 26 -17.49 -2.63 -17.06
C LEU A 26 -18.48 -3.82 -17.10
N CYS A 27 -19.64 -3.71 -17.77
CA CYS A 27 -20.61 -4.81 -17.79
C CYS A 27 -20.22 -6.00 -18.70
N ARG A 28 -19.37 -5.79 -19.71
CA ARG A 28 -19.01 -6.86 -20.67
C ARG A 28 -17.98 -7.85 -20.13
N SER A 29 -17.04 -7.42 -19.29
CA SER A 29 -16.02 -8.31 -18.71
C SER A 29 -16.62 -9.28 -17.68
N PHE A 30 -17.50 -8.79 -16.81
CA PHE A 30 -18.16 -9.62 -15.79
C PHE A 30 -19.15 -10.64 -16.38
N ALA A 31 -19.83 -10.31 -17.47
CA ALA A 31 -20.71 -11.25 -18.18
C ALA A 31 -19.92 -12.37 -18.90
N ALA A 32 -18.73 -12.06 -19.41
CA ALA A 32 -17.83 -13.04 -20.02
C ALA A 32 -17.18 -13.99 -18.99
N GLN A 33 -16.97 -13.53 -17.75
CA GLN A 33 -16.39 -14.33 -16.67
C GLN A 33 -17.34 -15.43 -16.16
N ARG A 34 -18.64 -15.12 -15.97
CA ARG A 34 -19.64 -16.13 -15.56
C ARG A 34 -19.85 -17.23 -16.61
N SER A 35 -19.64 -16.91 -17.88
CA SER A 35 -19.78 -17.87 -18.98
C SER A 35 -18.55 -18.78 -19.15
N LEU A 36 -17.34 -18.28 -18.83
CA LEU A 36 -16.10 -19.09 -18.82
C LEU A 36 -16.06 -20.11 -17.69
N ASP A 37 -16.56 -19.78 -16.49
CA ASP A 37 -16.62 -20.73 -15.37
C ASP A 37 -17.67 -21.83 -15.61
N GLN A 38 -18.77 -21.51 -16.28
CA GLN A 38 -19.77 -22.51 -16.72
C GLN A 38 -19.25 -23.43 -17.84
N LEU A 39 -18.35 -22.94 -18.70
CA LEU A 39 -17.70 -23.76 -19.73
C LEU A 39 -16.59 -24.65 -19.15
N ARG A 40 -15.84 -24.16 -18.15
CA ARG A 40 -14.82 -24.94 -17.42
C ARG A 40 -15.42 -26.10 -16.60
N GLN A 41 -16.61 -25.91 -16.04
CA GLN A 41 -17.32 -27.02 -15.37
C GLN A 41 -17.93 -28.04 -16.33
N LYS A 42 -18.23 -27.66 -17.59
CA LYS A 42 -18.87 -28.56 -18.57
C LYS A 42 -17.88 -29.32 -19.45
N SER A 43 -16.66 -28.83 -19.67
CA SER A 43 -15.65 -29.55 -20.46
C SER A 43 -14.76 -30.42 -19.55
N GLY A 44 -15.22 -31.62 -19.19
CA GLY A 44 -14.42 -32.66 -18.54
C GLY A 44 -13.30 -33.24 -19.44
N ASN A 45 -12.56 -32.41 -20.18
CA ASN A 45 -11.48 -32.84 -21.05
C ASN A 45 -10.13 -32.69 -20.35
N GLN A 46 -9.59 -33.81 -19.87
CA GLN A 46 -8.18 -33.94 -19.56
C GLN A 46 -7.38 -33.81 -20.86
N ILE A 47 -6.73 -32.65 -21.07
CA ILE A 47 -5.73 -32.52 -22.13
C ILE A 47 -4.44 -33.13 -21.60
N HIS A 48 -4.16 -34.38 -22.00
CA HIS A 48 -2.81 -34.94 -21.93
C HIS A 48 -1.92 -34.24 -22.96
N THR A 49 -1.00 -33.39 -22.52
CA THR A 49 0.11 -32.92 -23.35
C THR A 49 1.31 -33.87 -23.17
N PRO A 50 1.90 -34.41 -24.24
CA PRO A 50 3.08 -35.25 -24.12
C PRO A 50 4.30 -34.39 -23.74
N ALA A 51 5.07 -34.89 -22.78
CA ALA A 51 6.23 -34.22 -22.23
C ALA A 51 7.32 -34.02 -23.29
N ILE A 52 7.49 -32.79 -23.77
CA ILE A 52 8.70 -32.35 -24.45
C ILE A 52 9.71 -32.01 -23.34
N THR A 53 10.57 -32.96 -23.02
CA THR A 53 11.69 -32.77 -22.09
C THR A 53 12.78 -31.90 -22.73
N ASN A 54 12.70 -30.59 -22.46
CA ASN A 54 13.75 -29.64 -22.85
C ASN A 54 15.03 -29.90 -22.01
N PRO A 55 16.20 -30.18 -22.63
CA PRO A 55 17.42 -30.58 -21.90
C PRO A 55 18.01 -29.50 -20.97
N LEU A 56 17.54 -28.26 -21.06
CA LEU A 56 17.99 -27.15 -20.19
C LEU A 56 17.26 -27.08 -18.84
N ASN A 57 16.26 -27.92 -18.59
CA ASN A 57 15.42 -27.86 -17.38
C ASN A 57 15.93 -28.74 -16.21
N ARG A 58 17.24 -28.95 -16.10
CA ARG A 58 17.87 -29.65 -14.96
C ARG A 58 19.07 -28.89 -14.37
N MET A 59 18.93 -27.59 -14.14
CA MET A 59 19.64 -27.01 -12.99
C MET A 59 18.81 -27.31 -11.74
N VAL A 60 18.96 -28.52 -11.21
CA VAL A 60 18.46 -28.85 -9.87
C VAL A 60 19.23 -27.94 -8.91
N VAL A 61 18.55 -26.98 -8.28
CA VAL A 61 19.12 -26.22 -7.16
C VAL A 61 19.69 -27.26 -6.20
N PRO A 62 21.01 -27.27 -5.92
CA PRO A 62 21.60 -28.28 -5.05
C PRO A 62 20.83 -28.34 -3.73
N GLN A 63 20.58 -29.54 -3.19
CA GLN A 63 19.77 -29.71 -1.97
C GLN A 63 20.21 -28.80 -0.83
N GLU A 64 21.51 -28.49 -0.77
CA GLU A 64 22.08 -27.57 0.20
C GLU A 64 21.59 -26.12 0.03
N GLU A 65 21.45 -25.64 -1.20
CA GLU A 65 20.94 -24.29 -1.48
C GLU A 65 19.43 -24.18 -1.19
N MET A 66 18.68 -25.27 -1.37
CA MET A 66 17.29 -25.34 -0.95
C MET A 66 17.16 -25.22 0.58
N ARG A 67 18.03 -25.90 1.34
CA ARG A 67 18.09 -25.77 2.81
C ARG A 67 18.43 -24.34 3.23
N ILE A 68 19.35 -23.69 2.52
CA ILE A 68 19.72 -22.30 2.77
C ILE A 68 18.53 -21.37 2.52
N ILE A 69 17.80 -21.51 1.41
CA ILE A 69 16.61 -20.72 1.10
C ILE A 69 15.55 -20.86 2.20
N THR A 70 15.28 -22.08 2.65
CA THR A 70 14.34 -22.34 3.75
C THR A 70 14.81 -21.66 5.04
N ALA A 71 16.08 -21.81 5.41
CA ALA A 71 16.64 -21.22 6.62
C ALA A 71 16.58 -19.67 6.60
N ILE A 72 16.85 -19.05 5.44
CA ILE A 72 16.70 -17.59 5.26
C ILE A 72 15.24 -17.18 5.43
N SER A 73 14.31 -17.92 4.82
CA SER A 73 12.89 -17.60 4.82
C SER A 73 12.25 -17.74 6.20
N GLU A 74 12.64 -18.77 6.96
CA GLU A 74 12.24 -18.97 8.36
C GLU A 74 12.76 -17.84 9.24
N ALA A 75 14.07 -17.54 9.17
CA ALA A 75 14.68 -16.49 9.96
C ALA A 75 14.09 -15.11 9.63
N GLY A 76 13.85 -14.82 8.34
CA GLY A 76 13.19 -13.60 7.90
C GLY A 76 11.74 -13.49 8.36
N SER A 77 11.03 -14.62 8.51
CA SER A 77 9.67 -14.64 9.06
C SER A 77 9.65 -14.51 10.59
N ALA A 78 10.71 -14.94 11.27
CA ALA A 78 10.92 -14.74 12.69
C ALA A 78 11.43 -13.33 13.05
N GLY A 79 11.75 -12.47 12.06
CA GLY A 79 12.34 -11.16 12.29
C GLY A 79 13.84 -11.19 12.65
N ASP A 80 14.51 -12.33 12.51
CA ASP A 80 15.91 -12.54 12.85
C ASP A 80 16.80 -12.37 11.62
N TRP A 81 17.13 -11.12 11.31
CA TRP A 81 18.04 -10.81 10.22
C TRP A 81 19.46 -11.37 10.40
N PRO A 82 20.12 -11.29 11.58
CA PRO A 82 21.45 -11.88 11.77
C PRO A 82 21.53 -13.34 11.35
N ARG A 83 20.54 -14.16 11.74
CA ARG A 83 20.46 -15.57 11.32
C ARG A 83 20.22 -15.72 9.82
N ALA A 84 19.31 -14.93 9.24
CA ALA A 84 19.06 -14.94 7.80
C ALA A 84 20.32 -14.57 6.99
N LYS A 85 21.04 -13.53 7.43
CA LYS A 85 22.29 -13.06 6.83
C LYS A 85 23.40 -14.12 6.92
N ALA A 86 23.54 -14.78 8.07
CA ALA A 86 24.48 -15.87 8.23
C ALA A 86 24.17 -17.05 7.29
N ALA A 87 22.89 -17.41 7.10
CA ALA A 87 22.49 -18.41 6.13
C ALA A 87 22.81 -17.98 4.68
N TYR A 88 22.53 -16.73 4.33
CA TYR A 88 22.85 -16.16 3.02
C TYR A 88 24.36 -16.17 2.72
N ILE A 89 25.20 -15.81 3.69
CA ILE A 89 26.67 -15.79 3.53
C ILE A 89 27.24 -17.21 3.35
N ARG A 90 26.59 -18.22 3.93
CA ARG A 90 27.00 -19.63 3.77
C ARG A 90 26.75 -20.20 2.36
N SER A 91 25.87 -19.56 1.58
CA SER A 91 25.65 -19.96 0.18
C SER A 91 26.95 -19.79 -0.61
N LYS A 92 27.39 -20.88 -1.24
CA LYS A 92 28.63 -20.91 -2.02
C LYS A 92 28.36 -20.60 -3.50
N GLY A 93 27.11 -20.64 -3.93
CA GLY A 93 26.72 -20.36 -5.31
C GLY A 93 26.06 -18.99 -5.52
N LEU A 94 25.97 -18.60 -6.79
CA LEU A 94 25.27 -17.41 -7.24
C LEU A 94 23.92 -17.83 -7.81
N PHE A 95 22.93 -18.03 -6.94
CA PHE A 95 21.58 -18.46 -7.32
C PHE A 95 20.56 -17.36 -7.05
N THR A 96 19.83 -16.91 -8.08
CA THR A 96 18.80 -15.86 -7.96
C THR A 96 17.82 -16.13 -6.81
N ASN A 97 17.41 -17.39 -6.59
CA ASN A 97 16.46 -17.74 -5.53
C ASN A 97 17.00 -17.48 -4.11
N VAL A 98 18.31 -17.66 -3.88
CA VAL A 98 18.96 -17.38 -2.60
C VAL A 98 18.98 -15.87 -2.33
N PHE A 99 19.33 -15.08 -3.35
CA PHE A 99 19.31 -13.63 -3.27
C PHE A 99 17.89 -13.10 -3.04
N ASN A 100 16.90 -13.63 -3.76
CA ASN A 100 15.49 -13.28 -3.57
C ASN A 100 15.03 -13.55 -2.13
N ALA A 101 15.32 -14.74 -1.58
CA ALA A 101 14.99 -15.08 -0.20
C ALA A 101 15.66 -14.11 0.78
N ALA A 102 16.94 -13.77 0.55
CA ALA A 102 17.67 -12.82 1.39
C ALA A 102 17.11 -11.39 1.30
N MET A 103 16.69 -10.93 0.12
CA MET A 103 16.01 -9.64 -0.06
C MET A 103 14.66 -9.61 0.65
N VAL A 104 13.87 -10.69 0.55
CA VAL A 104 12.60 -10.83 1.27
C VAL A 104 12.83 -10.73 2.78
N ALA A 105 13.80 -11.48 3.31
CA ALA A 105 14.15 -11.47 4.73
C ALA A 105 14.66 -10.10 5.17
N ALA A 106 15.56 -9.46 4.40
CA ALA A 106 16.07 -8.13 4.69
C ALA A 106 14.92 -7.10 4.78
N PHE A 107 13.97 -7.15 3.84
CA PHE A 107 12.81 -6.27 3.85
C PHE A 107 11.91 -6.52 5.08
N LYS A 108 11.55 -7.79 5.35
CA LYS A 108 10.72 -8.16 6.52
C LYS A 108 11.35 -7.72 7.85
N CYS A 109 12.66 -7.87 7.97
CA CYS A 109 13.40 -7.48 9.17
C CYS A 109 13.80 -5.99 9.20
N ARG A 110 13.41 -5.18 8.20
CA ARG A 110 13.73 -3.75 8.06
C ARG A 110 15.23 -3.42 7.90
N TYR A 111 16.04 -4.36 7.43
CA TYR A 111 17.45 -4.15 7.08
C TYR A 111 17.60 -3.73 5.62
N TYR A 112 17.00 -2.58 5.26
CA TYR A 112 16.90 -2.13 3.87
C TYR A 112 18.27 -1.89 3.21
N ASN A 113 19.27 -1.37 3.94
CA ASN A 113 20.61 -1.15 3.42
C ASN A 113 21.31 -2.46 3.01
N ASP A 114 21.15 -3.52 3.81
CA ASP A 114 21.65 -4.85 3.45
C ASP A 114 20.90 -5.40 2.24
N GLY A 115 19.59 -5.17 2.16
CA GLY A 115 18.77 -5.49 0.99
C GLY A 115 19.28 -4.82 -0.31
N VAL A 116 19.68 -3.54 -0.24
CA VAL A 116 20.31 -2.82 -1.36
C VAL A 116 21.65 -3.46 -1.74
N ALA A 117 22.48 -3.81 -0.77
CA ALA A 117 23.76 -4.47 -1.03
C ALA A 117 23.57 -5.83 -1.72
N ILE A 118 22.55 -6.60 -1.32
CA ILE A 118 22.19 -7.88 -1.93
C ILE A 118 21.72 -7.68 -3.38
N TYR A 119 20.84 -6.69 -3.63
CA TYR A 119 20.37 -6.38 -4.99
C TYR A 119 21.53 -5.95 -5.91
N LYS A 120 22.42 -5.08 -5.44
CA LYS A 120 23.60 -4.65 -6.21
C LYS A 120 24.53 -5.81 -6.52
N ARG A 121 24.75 -6.72 -5.55
CA ARG A 121 25.55 -7.93 -5.77
C ARG A 121 24.92 -8.86 -6.78
N LEU A 122 23.59 -9.02 -6.77
CA LEU A 122 22.85 -9.79 -7.78
C LEU A 122 23.08 -9.19 -9.18
N CYS A 123 22.98 -7.87 -9.32
CA CYS A 123 23.20 -7.17 -10.58
C CYS A 123 24.65 -7.31 -11.09
N ASN A 124 25.63 -7.10 -10.20
CA ASN A 124 27.06 -7.22 -10.54
C ASN A 124 27.44 -8.66 -10.93
N ALA A 125 26.76 -9.66 -10.38
CA ALA A 125 26.93 -11.06 -10.73
C ALA A 125 26.28 -11.44 -12.08
N GLY A 126 25.55 -10.51 -12.73
CA GLY A 126 24.86 -10.78 -13.99
C GLY A 126 23.73 -11.81 -13.87
N LEU A 127 23.20 -12.01 -12.66
CA LEU A 127 22.16 -13.01 -12.43
C LEU A 127 20.81 -12.55 -13.01
N PRO A 128 20.00 -13.49 -13.55
CA PRO A 128 18.69 -13.15 -14.07
C PRO A 128 17.81 -12.61 -12.95
N LYS A 129 17.18 -11.46 -13.20
CA LYS A 129 16.20 -10.86 -12.30
C LYS A 129 14.83 -11.47 -12.55
N THR A 130 14.11 -11.73 -11.47
CA THR A 130 12.76 -12.31 -11.48
C THR A 130 11.75 -11.29 -10.97
N GLU A 131 10.46 -11.58 -11.09
CA GLU A 131 9.41 -10.75 -10.50
C GLU A 131 9.63 -10.50 -8.99
N VAL A 132 10.08 -11.51 -8.24
CA VAL A 132 10.43 -11.37 -6.81
C VAL A 132 11.59 -10.39 -6.63
N THR A 133 12.62 -10.47 -7.48
CA THR A 133 13.78 -9.57 -7.42
C THR A 133 13.34 -8.12 -7.57
N TYR A 134 12.56 -7.80 -8.59
CA TYR A 134 12.05 -6.44 -8.83
C TYR A 134 11.10 -5.99 -7.72
N THR A 135 10.16 -6.84 -7.30
CA THR A 135 9.17 -6.52 -6.26
C THR A 135 9.86 -6.08 -4.97
N TYR A 136 10.84 -6.85 -4.50
CA TYR A 136 11.53 -6.53 -3.25
C TYR A 136 12.57 -5.43 -3.42
N ALA A 137 13.20 -5.30 -4.59
CA ALA A 137 14.03 -4.13 -4.87
C ALA A 137 13.21 -2.85 -4.74
N LEU A 138 12.07 -2.75 -5.45
CA LEU A 138 11.17 -1.59 -5.35
C LEU A 138 10.77 -1.29 -3.91
N LYS A 139 10.28 -2.30 -3.18
CA LYS A 139 9.90 -2.14 -1.77
C LYS A 139 11.06 -1.61 -0.90
N ILE A 140 12.28 -2.11 -1.10
CA ILE A 140 13.47 -1.68 -0.34
C ILE A 140 13.89 -0.26 -0.71
N PHE A 141 14.06 0.04 -2.01
CA PHE A 141 14.52 1.35 -2.48
C PHE A 141 13.49 2.45 -2.18
N SER A 142 12.19 2.15 -2.25
CA SER A 142 11.13 3.06 -1.85
C SER A 142 11.18 3.40 -0.36
N LYS A 143 11.42 2.42 0.52
CA LYS A 143 11.59 2.68 1.97
C LYS A 143 12.82 3.51 2.31
N LEU A 144 13.83 3.52 1.44
CA LEU A 144 15.03 4.35 1.57
C LEU A 144 14.90 5.71 0.86
N GLY A 145 13.77 5.99 0.21
CA GLY A 145 13.56 7.25 -0.54
C GLY A 145 14.46 7.39 -1.77
N GLN A 146 15.04 6.31 -2.28
CA GLN A 146 15.95 6.33 -3.44
C GLN A 146 15.15 6.33 -4.75
N LEU A 147 14.46 7.43 -5.01
CA LEU A 147 13.43 7.54 -6.06
C LEU A 147 13.96 7.36 -7.49
N ASP A 148 15.21 7.72 -7.76
CA ASP A 148 15.81 7.52 -9.08
C ASP A 148 16.01 6.02 -9.35
N GLN A 149 16.50 5.28 -8.36
CA GLN A 149 16.64 3.82 -8.47
C GLN A 149 15.29 3.12 -8.59
N VAL A 150 14.27 3.59 -7.87
CA VAL A 150 12.90 3.10 -8.05
C VAL A 150 12.44 3.27 -9.50
N ARG A 151 12.69 4.43 -10.12
CA ARG A 151 12.30 4.68 -11.51
C ARG A 151 13.02 3.75 -12.48
N ASP A 152 14.33 3.60 -12.33
CA ASP A 152 15.14 2.75 -13.20
C ASP A 152 14.70 1.27 -13.10
N ILE A 153 14.44 0.80 -11.88
CA ILE A 153 13.96 -0.57 -11.62
C ILE A 153 12.56 -0.79 -12.21
N ILE A 154 11.64 0.18 -12.12
CA ILE A 154 10.31 0.09 -12.75
C ILE A 154 10.44 -0.03 -14.27
N GLN A 155 11.29 0.79 -14.88
CA GLN A 155 11.49 0.79 -16.33
C GLN A 155 12.09 -0.55 -16.79
N GLU A 156 13.15 -1.00 -16.14
CA GLU A 156 13.79 -2.28 -16.44
C GLU A 156 12.82 -3.46 -16.28
N ALA A 157 12.00 -3.46 -15.22
CA ALA A 157 11.03 -4.52 -14.99
C ALA A 157 9.98 -4.60 -16.10
N LYS A 158 9.51 -3.46 -16.64
CA LYS A 158 8.55 -3.41 -17.75
C LYS A 158 9.15 -3.91 -19.07
N GLU A 159 10.45 -3.75 -19.26
CA GLU A 159 11.17 -4.22 -20.46
C GLU A 159 11.49 -5.72 -20.39
N GLN A 160 11.78 -6.23 -19.20
CA GLN A 160 12.30 -7.59 -19.02
C GLN A 160 11.21 -8.64 -18.72
N LEU A 161 10.06 -8.23 -18.19
CA LEU A 161 8.98 -9.16 -17.86
C LEU A 161 7.60 -8.53 -18.00
N LYS A 162 6.57 -9.38 -18.00
CA LYS A 162 5.18 -8.95 -17.81
C LYS A 162 4.88 -8.90 -16.31
N PRO A 163 4.62 -7.72 -15.71
CA PRO A 163 4.37 -7.63 -14.28
C PRO A 163 3.12 -8.40 -13.84
N GLY A 164 3.22 -9.17 -12.77
CA GLY A 164 2.07 -9.74 -12.08
C GLY A 164 1.55 -8.82 -10.98
N ILE A 165 0.53 -9.30 -10.26
CA ILE A 165 -0.11 -8.57 -9.16
C ILE A 165 0.91 -8.13 -8.09
N PRO A 166 1.86 -8.97 -7.62
CA PRO A 166 2.81 -8.56 -6.59
C PRO A 166 3.71 -7.40 -7.02
N LEU A 167 4.17 -7.41 -8.27
CA LEU A 167 5.04 -6.37 -8.79
C LEU A 167 4.27 -5.08 -9.04
N PHE A 168 3.06 -5.14 -9.61
CA PHE A 168 2.20 -3.95 -9.73
C PHE A 168 1.89 -3.33 -8.35
N GLY A 169 1.58 -4.16 -7.35
CA GLY A 169 1.41 -3.69 -5.97
C GLY A 169 2.63 -2.94 -5.44
N ALA A 170 3.84 -3.46 -5.69
CA ALA A 170 5.09 -2.79 -5.30
C ALA A 170 5.32 -1.47 -6.07
N MET A 171 4.90 -1.37 -7.34
CA MET A 171 4.95 -0.11 -8.09
C MET A 171 3.98 0.93 -7.50
N ILE A 172 2.77 0.52 -7.09
CA ILE A 172 1.81 1.41 -6.44
C ILE A 172 2.33 1.86 -5.07
N ASP A 173 2.88 0.94 -4.26
CA ASP A 173 3.55 1.27 -2.99
C ASP A 173 4.64 2.32 -3.20
N ALA A 174 5.47 2.14 -4.22
CA ALA A 174 6.54 3.07 -4.57
C ALA A 174 6.01 4.46 -4.96
N ALA A 175 4.95 4.52 -5.77
CA ALA A 175 4.27 5.76 -6.10
C ALA A 175 3.65 6.43 -4.86
N ALA A 176 3.15 5.62 -3.91
CA ALA A 176 2.55 6.10 -2.67
C ALA A 176 3.56 6.76 -1.72
N GLU A 177 4.73 6.14 -1.55
CA GLU A 177 5.84 6.72 -0.78
C GLU A 177 6.35 8.03 -1.39
N ALA A 178 6.26 8.17 -2.72
CA ALA A 178 6.63 9.39 -3.43
C ALA A 178 5.50 10.44 -3.51
N GLY A 179 4.29 10.14 -2.99
CA GLY A 179 3.12 11.02 -3.10
C GLY A 179 2.63 11.24 -4.54
N LYS A 180 2.96 10.33 -5.46
CA LYS A 180 2.61 10.44 -6.87
C LYS A 180 1.24 9.82 -7.15
N VAL A 181 0.19 10.55 -6.78
CA VAL A 181 -1.20 10.11 -6.91
C VAL A 181 -1.56 9.68 -8.33
N THR A 182 -1.19 10.47 -9.35
CA THR A 182 -1.53 10.17 -10.74
C THR A 182 -0.89 8.87 -11.22
N GLU A 183 0.38 8.64 -10.90
CA GLU A 183 1.11 7.42 -11.27
C GLU A 183 0.47 6.19 -10.61
N ALA A 184 0.08 6.28 -9.34
CA ALA A 184 -0.62 5.19 -8.64
C ALA A 184 -1.95 4.82 -9.31
N ILE A 185 -2.73 5.81 -9.79
CA ILE A 185 -3.99 5.58 -10.50
C ILE A 185 -3.74 4.95 -11.88
N GLU A 186 -2.76 5.45 -12.63
CA GLU A 186 -2.39 4.90 -13.93
C GLU A 186 -1.96 3.42 -13.82
N ILE A 187 -1.26 3.06 -12.75
CA ILE A 187 -0.89 1.66 -12.49
C ILE A 187 -2.12 0.81 -12.18
N LEU A 188 -3.07 1.29 -11.35
CA LEU A 188 -4.34 0.59 -11.10
C LEU A 188 -5.14 0.35 -12.39
N ASP A 189 -5.20 1.35 -13.27
CA ASP A 189 -5.88 1.21 -14.56
C ASP A 189 -5.15 0.26 -15.51
N THR A 190 -3.81 0.25 -15.47
CA THR A 190 -2.99 -0.71 -16.22
C THR A 190 -3.23 -2.15 -15.74
N MET A 191 -3.29 -2.40 -14.43
CA MET A 191 -3.64 -3.72 -13.91
C MET A 191 -4.99 -4.20 -14.49
N ARG A 192 -5.99 -3.32 -14.50
CA ARG A 192 -7.32 -3.63 -15.03
C ARG A 192 -7.32 -3.89 -16.54
N SER A 193 -6.59 -3.10 -17.33
CA SER A 193 -6.47 -3.31 -18.77
C SER A 193 -5.76 -4.63 -19.11
N GLU A 194 -4.89 -5.10 -18.22
CA GLU A 194 -4.25 -6.42 -18.30
C GLU A 194 -5.10 -7.58 -17.73
N ASN A 195 -6.36 -7.33 -17.37
CA ASN A 195 -7.28 -8.28 -16.72
C ASN A 195 -6.79 -8.78 -15.34
N LEU A 196 -5.98 -7.99 -14.64
CA LEU A 196 -5.64 -8.19 -13.24
C LEU A 196 -6.58 -7.37 -12.37
N VAL A 197 -7.13 -7.98 -11.32
CA VAL A 197 -8.02 -7.31 -10.38
C VAL A 197 -7.18 -6.71 -9.25
N PRO A 198 -7.12 -5.37 -9.10
CA PRO A 198 -6.44 -4.77 -7.96
C PRO A 198 -7.18 -5.12 -6.67
N ASP A 199 -6.45 -5.66 -5.70
CA ASP A 199 -6.98 -6.05 -4.40
C ASP A 199 -7.06 -4.83 -3.45
N THR A 200 -7.65 -5.05 -2.27
CA THR A 200 -7.76 -4.03 -1.21
C THR A 200 -6.41 -3.40 -0.85
N ALA A 201 -5.29 -4.14 -0.96
CA ALA A 201 -3.96 -3.62 -0.68
C ALA A 201 -3.51 -2.63 -1.76
N ALA A 202 -3.66 -2.96 -3.04
CA ALA A 202 -3.35 -2.06 -4.16
C ALA A 202 -4.16 -0.75 -4.08
N TRP A 203 -5.46 -0.84 -3.80
CA TRP A 203 -6.31 0.35 -3.58
C TRP A 203 -5.85 1.15 -2.36
N GLY A 204 -5.57 0.48 -1.24
CA GLY A 204 -5.08 1.11 -0.02
C GLY A 204 -3.78 1.88 -0.24
N SER A 205 -2.85 1.34 -1.04
CA SER A 205 -1.60 2.00 -1.40
C SER A 205 -1.82 3.20 -2.33
N ALA A 206 -2.71 3.11 -3.31
CA ALA A 206 -3.06 4.27 -4.15
C ALA A 206 -3.69 5.41 -3.32
N ILE A 207 -4.53 5.07 -2.34
CA ILE A 207 -5.11 6.04 -1.40
C ILE A 207 -4.04 6.59 -0.45
N ASN A 208 -3.05 5.77 -0.05
CA ASN A 208 -1.88 6.25 0.69
C ASN A 208 -1.06 7.28 -0.11
N ALA A 209 -0.99 7.16 -1.43
CA ALA A 209 -0.38 8.19 -2.27
C ALA A 209 -1.07 9.55 -2.09
N CYS A 210 -2.41 9.55 -1.94
CA CYS A 210 -3.17 10.76 -1.65
C CYS A 210 -2.88 11.30 -0.24
N LYS A 211 -2.66 10.43 0.74
CA LYS A 211 -2.21 10.83 2.09
C LYS A 211 -0.87 11.56 2.03
N THR A 212 0.14 10.97 1.39
CA THR A 212 1.46 11.58 1.22
C THR A 212 1.38 12.91 0.45
N ALA A 213 0.53 12.99 -0.57
CA ALA A 213 0.30 14.20 -1.37
C ALA A 213 -0.64 15.23 -0.73
N ARG A 214 -1.25 14.92 0.42
CA ARG A 214 -2.32 15.72 1.06
C ARG A 214 -3.49 16.05 0.12
N ASN A 215 -3.85 15.09 -0.73
CA ASN A 215 -4.92 15.24 -1.72
C ASN A 215 -6.19 14.50 -1.28
N SER A 216 -6.89 15.11 -0.34
CA SER A 216 -8.11 14.58 0.26
C SER A 216 -9.26 14.36 -0.74
N THR A 217 -9.34 15.23 -1.75
CA THR A 217 -10.37 15.16 -2.78
C THR A 217 -10.22 13.87 -3.58
N VAL A 218 -9.00 13.56 -4.05
CA VAL A 218 -8.77 12.32 -4.81
C VAL A 218 -8.89 11.10 -3.91
N ALA A 219 -8.42 11.16 -2.65
CA ALA A 219 -8.57 10.07 -1.69
C ALA A 219 -10.04 9.62 -1.56
N ARG A 220 -10.97 10.57 -1.38
CA ARG A 220 -12.41 10.30 -1.30
C ARG A 220 -12.95 9.68 -2.58
N HIS A 221 -12.55 10.18 -3.75
CA HIS A 221 -13.00 9.61 -5.02
C HIS A 221 -12.51 8.17 -5.20
N LEU A 222 -11.28 7.86 -4.79
CA LEU A 222 -10.74 6.50 -4.85
C LEU A 222 -11.47 5.55 -3.89
N VAL A 223 -11.76 5.95 -2.65
CA VAL A 223 -12.59 5.15 -1.73
C VAL A 223 -13.96 4.84 -2.35
N ASN A 224 -14.65 5.87 -2.84
CA ASN A 224 -15.97 5.69 -3.47
C ASN A 224 -15.90 4.80 -4.71
N PHE A 225 -14.85 4.94 -5.51
CA PHE A 225 -14.68 4.14 -6.72
C PHE A 225 -14.36 2.69 -6.40
N MET A 226 -13.49 2.43 -5.43
CA MET A 226 -13.19 1.10 -4.88
C MET A 226 -14.46 0.35 -4.47
N ILE A 227 -15.35 1.03 -3.73
CA ILE A 227 -16.67 0.49 -3.32
C ILE A 227 -17.55 0.21 -4.54
N LYS A 228 -17.63 1.15 -5.49
CA LYS A 228 -18.45 1.00 -6.72
C LYS A 228 -18.01 -0.16 -7.59
N VAL A 229 -16.72 -0.47 -7.64
CA VAL A 229 -16.19 -1.63 -8.39
C VAL A 229 -16.25 -2.93 -7.59
N GLY A 230 -16.86 -2.93 -6.40
CA GLY A 230 -17.11 -4.12 -5.59
C GLY A 230 -15.90 -4.59 -4.79
N VAL A 231 -14.89 -3.74 -4.56
CA VAL A 231 -13.77 -4.06 -3.68
C VAL A 231 -14.05 -3.50 -2.29
N GLU A 232 -14.05 -4.37 -1.29
CA GLU A 232 -14.39 -3.98 0.07
C GLU A 232 -13.23 -3.19 0.72
N PRO A 233 -13.49 -1.96 1.20
CA PRO A 233 -12.49 -1.20 1.96
C PRO A 233 -12.27 -1.84 3.33
N ASN A 234 -11.04 -1.75 3.83
CA ASN A 234 -10.72 -2.10 5.21
C ASN A 234 -10.39 -0.83 6.02
N TYR A 235 -10.11 -0.99 7.31
CA TYR A 235 -9.79 0.14 8.17
C TYR A 235 -8.55 0.93 7.68
N ILE A 236 -7.55 0.28 7.07
CA ILE A 236 -6.35 0.93 6.53
C ILE A 236 -6.71 1.91 5.39
N VAL A 237 -7.66 1.53 4.52
CA VAL A 237 -8.17 2.41 3.47
C VAL A 237 -8.76 3.69 4.06
N PHE A 238 -9.57 3.57 5.10
CA PHE A 238 -10.14 4.74 5.79
C PHE A 238 -9.08 5.54 6.55
N CYS A 239 -8.11 4.90 7.22
CA CYS A 239 -6.96 5.59 7.84
C CYS A 239 -6.19 6.42 6.80
N ASN A 240 -5.93 5.86 5.61
CA ASN A 240 -5.22 6.56 4.55
C ASN A 240 -6.05 7.73 4.00
N ALA A 241 -7.35 7.53 3.78
CA ALA A 241 -8.25 8.57 3.30
C ALA A 241 -8.34 9.73 4.30
N VAL A 242 -8.60 9.43 5.58
CA VAL A 242 -8.63 10.42 6.68
C VAL A 242 -7.31 11.17 6.75
N GLY A 243 -6.18 10.46 6.73
CA GLY A 243 -4.85 11.08 6.77
C GLY A 243 -4.57 12.02 5.59
N ALA A 244 -5.26 11.87 4.46
CA ALA A 244 -5.16 12.79 3.33
C ALA A 244 -5.87 14.14 3.56
N HIS A 245 -6.82 14.22 4.50
CA HIS A 245 -7.60 15.42 4.79
C HIS A 245 -6.86 16.49 5.61
N ASN A 246 -5.89 16.09 6.42
CA ASN A 246 -4.89 16.92 7.11
C ASN A 246 -5.21 18.44 7.24
N GLY A 247 -6.30 18.77 7.95
CA GLY A 247 -6.74 20.14 8.22
C GLY A 247 -7.91 20.71 7.40
N ALA A 248 -8.35 20.14 6.28
CA ALA A 248 -9.15 20.88 5.28
C ALA A 248 -10.64 20.48 5.07
N GLY A 249 -11.30 19.80 6.02
CA GLY A 249 -12.76 19.75 5.99
C GLY A 249 -13.40 18.76 6.95
N LEU A 250 -13.90 19.27 8.09
CA LEU A 250 -14.62 18.50 9.11
C LEU A 250 -15.74 17.64 8.50
N VAL A 251 -16.56 18.21 7.62
CA VAL A 251 -17.65 17.52 6.93
C VAL A 251 -17.18 16.26 6.20
N HIS A 252 -16.01 16.31 5.56
CA HIS A 252 -15.49 15.15 4.85
C HIS A 252 -14.95 14.07 5.79
N LEU A 253 -14.32 14.46 6.90
CA LEU A 253 -13.87 13.53 7.93
C LEU A 253 -15.07 12.81 8.56
N GLN A 254 -16.10 13.55 8.95
CA GLN A 254 -17.36 13.00 9.46
C GLN A 254 -18.02 12.05 8.46
N LYS A 255 -18.01 12.41 7.17
CA LYS A 255 -18.53 11.53 6.12
C LYS A 255 -17.75 10.22 6.02
N LEU A 256 -16.41 10.26 6.04
CA LEU A 256 -15.57 9.05 6.04
C LEU A 256 -15.81 8.18 7.28
N LYS A 257 -15.95 8.78 8.47
CA LYS A 257 -16.29 8.06 9.71
C LYS A 257 -17.67 7.41 9.62
N SER A 258 -18.67 8.14 9.11
CA SER A 258 -20.03 7.64 8.91
C SER A 258 -20.09 6.50 7.88
N ASP A 259 -19.39 6.64 6.75
CA ASP A 259 -19.34 5.61 5.71
C ASP A 259 -18.66 4.34 6.24
N MET A 260 -17.56 4.47 7.00
CA MET A 260 -16.89 3.36 7.67
C MET A 260 -17.81 2.62 8.66
N ALA A 261 -18.55 3.37 9.49
CA ALA A 261 -19.50 2.81 10.44
C ALA A 261 -20.70 2.13 9.73
N GLY A 262 -21.21 2.73 8.66
CA GLY A 262 -22.29 2.15 7.83
C GLY A 262 -21.91 0.84 7.16
N MET A 263 -20.62 0.59 6.96
CA MET A 263 -20.06 -0.67 6.47
C MET A 263 -19.74 -1.68 7.58
N GLY A 264 -19.98 -1.34 8.85
CA GLY A 264 -19.65 -2.19 9.99
C GLY A 264 -18.15 -2.34 10.26
N ILE A 265 -17.32 -1.48 9.66
CA ILE A 265 -15.86 -1.53 9.82
C ILE A 265 -15.51 -0.77 11.11
N LYS A 266 -14.89 -1.47 12.06
CA LYS A 266 -14.45 -0.87 13.32
C LYS A 266 -13.06 -0.27 13.18
N GLY A 267 -12.90 0.98 13.64
CA GLY A 267 -11.59 1.61 13.75
C GLY A 267 -10.77 0.98 14.86
N ASP A 268 -9.46 0.95 14.68
CA ASP A 268 -8.49 0.59 15.70
C ASP A 268 -7.85 1.84 16.31
N PHE A 269 -6.83 1.66 17.15
CA PHE A 269 -6.10 2.78 17.74
C PHE A 269 -5.44 3.67 16.67
N LEU A 270 -5.00 3.10 15.54
CA LEU A 270 -4.35 3.83 14.46
C LEU A 270 -5.36 4.74 13.74
N PHE A 271 -6.59 4.26 13.53
CA PHE A 271 -7.67 5.08 12.96
C PHE A 271 -7.98 6.27 13.86
N VAL A 272 -8.21 6.03 15.16
CA VAL A 272 -8.53 7.09 16.14
C VAL A 272 -7.42 8.15 16.17
N GLU A 273 -6.16 7.71 16.26
CA GLU A 273 -5.01 8.61 16.24
C GLU A 273 -4.94 9.42 14.94
N THR A 274 -5.06 8.75 13.78
CA THR A 274 -5.00 9.43 12.47
C THR A 274 -6.17 10.42 12.29
N TYR A 275 -7.36 10.10 12.81
CA TYR A 275 -8.54 10.95 12.74
C TYR A 275 -8.39 12.20 13.60
N VAL A 276 -7.95 12.05 14.85
CA VAL A 276 -7.63 13.17 15.74
C VAL A 276 -6.56 14.07 15.12
N PHE A 277 -5.45 13.51 14.60
CA PHE A 277 -4.44 14.30 13.89
C PHE A 277 -4.99 15.05 12.68
N SER A 278 -5.91 14.43 11.93
CA SER A 278 -6.50 15.06 10.74
C SER A 278 -7.46 16.21 11.11
N LEU A 279 -8.08 16.15 12.29
CA LEU A 279 -8.89 17.22 12.87
C LEU A 279 -8.05 18.39 13.38
N ILE A 280 -6.90 18.09 14.01
CA ILE A 280 -5.98 19.13 14.52
C ILE A 280 -5.21 19.81 13.38
N GLY A 281 -4.72 19.03 12.42
CA GLY A 281 -3.83 19.50 11.34
C GLY A 281 -2.34 19.38 11.68
N THR A 282 -1.48 19.89 10.79
CA THR A 282 -0.03 19.55 10.78
C THR A 282 0.87 20.19 11.80
N GLN A 283 0.34 20.97 12.73
CA GLN A 283 1.18 21.69 13.69
C GLN A 283 1.12 21.11 15.10
N PHE A 284 0.41 19.98 15.32
CA PHE A 284 0.31 19.41 16.65
C PHE A 284 1.67 18.87 17.14
N SER A 285 2.21 19.50 18.17
CA SER A 285 3.54 19.16 18.71
C SER A 285 3.55 18.94 20.22
N ALA A 286 2.40 19.20 20.86
CA ALA A 286 2.23 19.11 22.30
C ALA A 286 2.65 17.75 22.88
N ARG A 287 3.55 17.82 23.87
CA ARG A 287 4.03 16.65 24.65
C ARG A 287 3.35 16.55 26.01
N SER A 288 2.67 17.61 26.42
CA SER A 288 1.95 17.70 27.68
C SER A 288 0.49 18.11 27.45
N VAL A 289 -0.36 17.84 28.43
CA VAL A 289 -1.78 18.27 28.39
C VAL A 289 -1.88 19.81 28.35
N THR A 290 -0.98 20.52 29.02
CA THR A 290 -0.96 22.00 29.01
C THR A 290 -0.65 22.55 27.64
N GLU A 291 0.41 22.06 26.97
CA GLU A 291 0.71 22.46 25.59
C GLU A 291 -0.44 22.12 24.64
N ALA A 292 -1.10 20.97 24.85
CA ALA A 292 -2.23 20.57 24.04
C ALA A 292 -3.45 21.49 24.25
N VAL A 293 -3.66 22.03 25.45
CA VAL A 293 -4.72 23.03 25.69
C VAL A 293 -4.47 24.28 24.85
N ASP A 294 -3.23 24.78 24.85
CA ASP A 294 -2.87 25.98 24.10
C ASP A 294 -3.10 25.76 22.59
N GLU A 295 -2.55 24.67 22.02
CA GLU A 295 -2.70 24.35 20.59
C GLU A 295 -4.17 24.05 20.19
N LEU A 296 -4.96 23.39 21.05
CA LEU A 296 -6.36 23.07 20.74
C LEU A 296 -7.31 24.27 20.91
N SER A 297 -6.97 25.23 21.77
CA SER A 297 -7.82 26.42 22.02
C SER A 297 -7.96 27.32 20.79
N GLU A 298 -7.03 27.21 19.83
CA GLU A 298 -7.06 27.95 18.56
C GLU A 298 -7.94 27.29 17.49
N LEU A 299 -8.43 26.07 17.73
CA LEU A 299 -9.25 25.32 16.77
C LEU A 299 -10.73 25.66 16.89
N ASP A 300 -11.44 25.45 15.77
CA ASP A 300 -12.90 25.54 15.69
C ASP A 300 -13.58 24.59 16.70
N PRO A 301 -14.51 25.06 17.55
CA PRO A 301 -15.23 24.24 18.52
C PRO A 301 -15.91 22.99 17.95
N GLU A 302 -16.35 23.02 16.68
CA GLU A 302 -16.93 21.84 16.04
C GLU A 302 -15.90 20.70 15.91
N ARG A 303 -14.63 21.03 15.68
CA ARG A 303 -13.54 20.04 15.62
C ARG A 303 -13.22 19.49 16.99
N LEU A 304 -13.24 20.32 18.03
CA LEU A 304 -13.03 19.90 19.42
C LEU A 304 -14.13 18.93 19.85
N THR A 305 -15.37 19.23 19.50
CA THR A 305 -16.53 18.36 19.75
C THR A 305 -16.40 17.02 19.03
N GLU A 306 -16.01 17.03 17.75
CA GLU A 306 -15.78 15.81 16.97
C GLU A 306 -14.62 14.96 17.55
N MET A 307 -13.55 15.60 18.02
CA MET A 307 -12.44 14.92 18.70
C MET A 307 -12.91 14.26 20.00
N ALA A 308 -13.70 14.95 20.83
CA ALA A 308 -14.27 14.37 22.04
C ALA A 308 -15.18 13.17 21.72
N SER A 309 -16.02 13.29 20.69
CA SER A 309 -16.89 12.19 20.22
C SER A 309 -16.10 10.94 19.84
N ILE A 310 -15.08 11.04 18.96
CA ILE A 310 -14.31 9.86 18.53
C ILE A 310 -13.52 9.24 19.68
N ILE A 311 -13.02 10.04 20.63
CA ILE A 311 -12.30 9.54 21.81
C ILE A 311 -13.26 8.79 22.74
N SER A 312 -14.45 9.33 22.98
CA SER A 312 -15.49 8.67 23.78
C SER A 312 -15.94 7.34 23.17
N GLU A 313 -16.18 7.29 21.85
CA GLU A 313 -16.47 6.06 21.12
C GLU A 313 -15.35 5.01 21.24
N ALA A 314 -14.10 5.47 21.17
CA ALA A 314 -12.92 4.62 21.34
C ALA A 314 -12.84 4.03 22.76
N ARG A 315 -13.14 4.82 23.80
CA ARG A 315 -13.23 4.37 25.19
C ARG A 315 -14.35 3.33 25.38
N ALA A 316 -15.53 3.60 24.86
CA ALA A 316 -16.67 2.67 24.91
C ALA A 316 -16.32 1.33 24.23
N SER A 317 -15.54 1.38 23.16
CA SER A 317 -15.07 0.21 22.41
C SER A 317 -13.81 -0.45 22.99
N GLN A 318 -13.31 -0.01 24.15
CA GLN A 318 -12.10 -0.49 24.81
C GLN A 318 -10.83 -0.41 23.93
N ILE A 319 -10.78 0.57 23.02
CA ILE A 319 -9.61 0.82 22.18
C ILE A 319 -8.52 1.50 23.03
N ARG A 320 -7.31 0.96 22.99
CA ARG A 320 -6.16 1.53 23.69
C ARG A 320 -5.73 2.84 23.02
N LEU A 321 -5.92 3.95 23.71
CA LEU A 321 -5.44 5.26 23.27
C LEU A 321 -3.92 5.40 23.40
N THR A 322 -3.29 6.05 22.42
CA THR A 322 -1.87 6.41 22.47
C THR A 322 -1.63 7.53 23.49
N GLY A 323 -0.38 7.72 23.93
CA GLY A 323 -0.05 8.78 24.89
C GLY A 323 -0.45 10.17 24.38
N LEU A 324 -0.33 10.38 23.07
CA LEU A 324 -0.72 11.61 22.40
C LEU A 324 -2.24 11.83 22.45
N VAL A 325 -3.03 10.82 22.10
CA VAL A 325 -4.51 10.93 22.14
C VAL A 325 -4.99 11.14 23.58
N LYS A 326 -4.32 10.57 24.59
CA LYS A 326 -4.61 10.86 26.00
C LYS A 326 -4.30 12.31 26.40
N ASN A 327 -3.25 12.91 25.84
CA ASN A 327 -2.96 14.32 26.07
C ASN A 327 -4.06 15.21 25.47
N VAL A 328 -4.52 14.88 24.26
CA VAL A 328 -5.66 15.54 23.61
C VAL A 328 -6.93 15.39 24.44
N GLU A 329 -7.25 14.18 24.91
CA GLU A 329 -8.40 13.92 25.79
C GLU A 329 -8.36 14.78 27.06
N GLY A 330 -7.22 14.83 27.75
CA GLY A 330 -7.05 15.67 28.95
C GLY A 330 -7.17 17.16 28.65
N ALA A 331 -6.74 17.60 27.46
CA ALA A 331 -6.84 19.00 27.06
C ALA A 331 -8.30 19.39 26.72
N LEU A 332 -9.02 18.53 26.01
CA LEU A 332 -10.45 18.70 25.73
C LEU A 332 -11.27 18.82 27.03
N GLN A 333 -11.00 17.97 28.03
CA GLN A 333 -11.64 18.06 29.34
C GLN A 333 -11.41 19.41 30.02
N ARG A 334 -10.20 19.98 29.94
CA ARG A 334 -9.87 21.30 30.51
C ARG A 334 -10.52 22.44 29.74
N LEU A 335 -10.74 22.27 28.44
CA LEU A 335 -11.45 23.22 27.57
C LEU A 335 -12.98 23.10 27.68
N GLY A 336 -13.50 22.15 28.47
CA GLY A 336 -14.94 21.95 28.65
C GLY A 336 -15.60 21.03 27.62
N PHE A 337 -14.82 20.33 26.80
CA PHE A 337 -15.27 19.32 25.83
C PHE A 337 -15.06 17.92 26.45
N GLY A 338 -16.00 17.50 27.29
CA GLY A 338 -15.99 16.19 27.97
C GLY A 338 -17.04 15.24 27.42
#